data_AF-A0A671MYB1-F1
#
_entry.id   AF-A0A671MYB1-F1
#
_cell.length_a   1.000
_cell.length_b   1.000
_cell.length_c   1.000
_cell.angle_alpha   90.00
_cell.angle_beta   90.00
_cell.angle_gamma   90.00
#
_symmetry.space_group_name_H-M   'P 1'
#
loop_
_entity.id
_entity.type
_entity.pdbx_description
1 polymer ?
#
loop_
_entity_poly.entity_id
_entity_poly.type
_entity_poly.pdbx_seq_one_letter_code
_entity_poly.pdbx_strand_id
1 'polypeptide(L)'
;MDSSEQGSSVSSTDVASGGNLPPGLTEEEAEEMQVELTKVEDEIQTLRQVLVAKERHAAELKRRLGISPLSEIKQNFTKGWHEVQCSNAYKRTQETLSQAGHMTSAAFSSMGSTIRNQFGEMRNSPSFKTFEDKVENMKDKVMGRSNGESDHSPTSNNTPF
;
A
#
# COMPACT_ATOMS: atom_id res chain seq x y z
N MET A 1 41.14 52.60 -58.07
CA MET A 1 40.02 51.82 -57.52
C MET A 1 40.53 50.38 -57.49
N ASP A 2 41.29 49.99 -56.49
CA ASP A 2 40.93 49.81 -55.08
C ASP A 2 39.99 48.62 -54.84
N SER A 3 40.44 47.77 -53.90
CA SER A 3 39.69 46.89 -53.00
C SER A 3 39.20 45.49 -53.43
N SER A 4 39.92 44.50 -52.88
CA SER A 4 39.44 43.56 -51.84
C SER A 4 39.13 42.09 -52.18
N GLU A 5 40.07 41.25 -51.72
CA GLU A 5 39.95 39.98 -50.99
C GLU A 5 38.58 39.36 -50.69
N GLN A 6 38.46 38.07 -51.02
CA GLN A 6 38.15 36.91 -50.14
C GLN A 6 37.73 35.75 -51.07
N GLY A 7 38.19 34.51 -50.96
CA GLY A 7 38.60 33.74 -49.80
C GLY A 7 37.83 32.41 -49.81
N SER A 8 38.47 31.34 -49.34
CA SER A 8 37.91 30.03 -48.95
C SER A 8 37.81 28.95 -50.02
N SER A 9 38.10 27.67 -49.76
CA SER A 9 38.99 27.00 -48.80
C SER A 9 38.92 25.53 -49.22
N VAL A 10 40.10 24.96 -49.37
CA VAL A 10 40.51 23.56 -49.43
C VAL A 10 39.54 22.44 -48.96
N SER A 11 39.71 21.33 -49.68
CA SER A 11 39.78 19.94 -49.21
C SER A 11 38.50 19.21 -48.83
N SER A 12 38.14 18.28 -49.72
CA SER A 12 37.44 17.03 -49.43
C SER A 12 37.92 16.42 -48.11
N THR A 13 36.99 16.23 -47.19
CA THR A 13 37.14 15.33 -46.04
C THR A 13 36.18 14.17 -46.25
N ASP A 14 36.65 13.17 -46.99
CA ASP A 14 36.15 11.81 -46.94
C ASP A 14 37.22 11.04 -46.17
N VAL A 15 37.00 10.83 -44.87
CA VAL A 15 37.48 9.70 -44.04
C VAL A 15 37.13 9.97 -42.58
N ALA A 16 36.26 9.15 -41.99
CA ALA A 16 36.36 8.69 -40.59
C ALA A 16 35.23 7.68 -40.28
N SER A 17 35.40 6.46 -40.76
CA SER A 17 34.89 5.28 -40.07
C SER A 17 36.05 4.69 -39.28
N GLY A 18 36.01 4.76 -37.95
CA GLY A 18 37.04 4.17 -37.08
C GLY A 18 36.78 4.54 -35.61
N GLY A 19 36.73 3.53 -34.74
CA GLY A 19 36.30 3.63 -33.36
C GLY A 19 36.97 4.74 -32.57
N ASN A 20 36.17 5.56 -31.89
CA ASN A 20 36.66 6.64 -31.05
C ASN A 20 37.14 6.07 -29.71
N LEU A 21 38.41 5.65 -29.64
CA LEU A 21 39.14 5.55 -28.36
C LEU A 21 39.14 6.93 -27.67
N PRO A 22 39.07 7.00 -26.33
CA PRO A 22 39.17 8.25 -25.59
C PRO A 22 40.50 8.98 -25.91
N PRO A 23 40.53 10.31 -26.01
CA PRO A 23 41.72 11.03 -26.43
C PRO A 23 42.84 10.86 -25.40
N GLY A 24 43.95 10.25 -25.82
CA GLY A 24 45.16 10.09 -24.99
C GLY A 24 45.49 8.67 -24.55
N LEU A 25 44.68 7.66 -24.88
CA LEU A 25 44.96 6.27 -24.57
C LEU A 25 45.49 5.53 -25.79
N THR A 26 46.62 4.88 -25.65
CA THR A 26 47.14 3.99 -26.70
C THR A 26 46.31 2.71 -26.75
N GLU A 27 46.25 2.06 -27.92
CA GLU A 27 45.45 0.84 -28.10
C GLU A 27 45.91 -0.29 -27.17
N GLU A 28 47.21 -0.33 -26.87
CA GLU A 28 47.83 -1.26 -25.91
C GLU A 28 47.32 -1.03 -24.47
N GLU A 29 47.26 0.22 -23.99
CA GLU A 29 46.71 0.54 -22.66
C GLU A 29 45.21 0.18 -22.56
N ALA A 30 44.46 0.31 -23.66
CA ALA A 30 43.04 -0.05 -23.70
C ALA A 30 42.82 -1.57 -23.64
N GLU A 31 43.71 -2.36 -24.23
CA GLU A 31 43.72 -3.82 -24.11
C GLU A 31 44.11 -4.26 -22.70
N GLU A 32 45.13 -3.65 -22.08
CA GLU A 32 45.53 -3.95 -20.70
C GLU A 32 44.40 -3.69 -19.71
N MET A 33 43.69 -2.56 -19.83
CA MET A 33 42.54 -2.26 -18.98
C MET A 33 41.40 -3.27 -19.12
N GLN A 34 41.16 -3.81 -20.32
CA GLN A 34 40.15 -4.86 -20.52
C GLN A 34 40.53 -6.16 -19.82
N VAL A 35 41.82 -6.53 -19.86
CA VAL A 35 42.34 -7.70 -19.16
C VAL A 35 42.22 -7.53 -17.64
N GLU A 36 42.61 -6.38 -17.10
CA GLU A 36 42.47 -6.09 -15.68
C GLU A 36 41.01 -6.07 -15.24
N LEU A 37 40.12 -5.47 -16.03
CA LEU A 37 38.68 -5.46 -15.75
C LEU A 37 38.14 -6.88 -15.64
N THR A 38 38.45 -7.74 -16.62
CA THR A 38 38.03 -9.15 -16.62
C THR A 38 38.50 -9.88 -15.37
N LYS A 39 39.77 -9.67 -14.98
CA LYS A 39 40.34 -10.28 -13.77
C LYS A 39 39.62 -9.81 -12.49
N VAL A 40 39.31 -8.51 -12.39
CA VAL A 40 38.58 -7.95 -11.25
C VAL A 40 37.15 -8.51 -11.20
N GLU A 41 36.48 -8.67 -12.34
CA GLU A 41 35.15 -9.28 -12.42
C GLU A 41 35.16 -10.73 -11.92
N ASP A 42 36.18 -11.51 -12.28
CA ASP A 42 36.37 -12.88 -11.79
C ASP A 42 36.63 -12.95 -10.28
N GLU A 43 37.44 -12.04 -9.74
CA GLU A 43 37.63 -11.90 -8.29
C GLU A 43 36.33 -11.55 -7.58
N ILE A 44 35.54 -10.59 -8.11
CA ILE A 44 34.23 -10.23 -7.55
C ILE A 44 33.31 -11.45 -7.54
N GLN A 45 33.28 -12.21 -8.63
CA GLN A 45 32.47 -13.43 -8.71
C GLN A 45 32.90 -14.46 -7.68
N THR A 46 34.20 -14.67 -7.54
CA THR A 46 34.77 -15.60 -6.54
C THR A 46 34.43 -15.14 -5.12
N LEU A 47 34.58 -13.86 -4.81
CA LEU A 47 34.25 -13.29 -3.50
C LEU A 47 32.76 -13.44 -3.17
N ARG A 48 31.86 -13.29 -4.14
CA ARG A 48 30.43 -13.57 -3.96
C ARG A 48 30.17 -15.03 -3.61
N GLN A 49 30.85 -15.97 -4.26
CA GLN A 49 30.72 -17.40 -3.94
C GLN A 49 31.22 -17.70 -2.52
N VAL A 50 32.36 -17.13 -2.15
CA VAL A 50 32.91 -17.24 -0.79
C VAL A 50 31.94 -16.66 0.24
N LEU A 51 31.35 -15.51 -0.03
CA LEU A 51 30.36 -14.88 0.85
C LEU A 51 29.15 -15.78 1.05
N VAL A 52 28.56 -16.31 -0.03
CA VAL A 52 27.45 -17.26 0.04
C VAL A 52 27.81 -18.50 0.85
N ALA A 53 29.04 -19.02 0.71
CA ALA A 53 29.52 -20.14 1.51
C ALA A 53 29.64 -19.77 3.00
N LYS A 54 30.13 -18.58 3.32
CA LYS A 54 30.20 -18.05 4.70
C LYS A 54 28.83 -17.83 5.31
N GLU A 55 27.87 -17.31 4.55
CA GLU A 55 26.49 -17.13 4.98
C GLU A 55 25.83 -18.46 5.34
N ARG A 56 26.01 -19.50 4.50
CA ARG A 56 25.56 -20.87 4.82
C ARG A 56 26.22 -21.40 6.09
N HIS A 57 27.53 -21.20 6.25
CA HIS A 57 28.25 -21.66 7.44
C HIS A 57 27.75 -20.95 8.71
N ALA A 58 27.51 -19.65 8.64
CA ALA A 58 26.94 -18.88 9.73
C ALA A 58 25.53 -19.36 10.09
N ALA A 59 24.67 -19.63 9.10
CA ALA A 59 23.35 -20.18 9.31
C ALA A 59 23.39 -21.56 9.99
N GLU A 60 24.33 -22.42 9.60
CA GLU A 60 24.55 -23.72 10.22
C GLU A 60 25.05 -23.60 11.67
N LEU A 61 25.98 -22.68 11.95
CA LEU A 61 26.43 -22.39 13.32
C LEU A 61 25.27 -21.88 14.20
N LYS A 62 24.47 -20.94 13.70
CA LYS A 62 23.26 -20.46 14.37
C LYS A 62 22.31 -21.61 14.70
N ARG A 63 22.04 -22.50 13.74
CA ARG A 63 21.22 -23.70 13.92
C ARG A 63 21.77 -24.62 15.02
N ARG A 64 23.09 -24.88 15.04
CA ARG A 64 23.76 -25.70 16.07
C ARG A 64 23.70 -25.08 17.46
N LEU A 65 23.75 -23.74 17.53
CA LEU A 65 23.57 -22.98 18.77
C LEU A 65 22.10 -22.84 19.19
N GLY A 66 21.15 -23.40 18.44
CA GLY A 66 19.72 -23.29 18.71
C GLY A 66 19.11 -21.93 18.35
N ILE A 67 19.87 -21.07 17.67
CA ILE A 67 19.43 -19.78 17.15
C ILE A 67 18.75 -20.04 15.79
N SER A 68 17.44 -20.26 15.82
CA SER A 68 16.64 -20.42 14.61
C SER A 68 16.14 -19.05 14.13
N PRO A 69 16.08 -18.78 12.80
CA PRO A 69 15.51 -17.54 12.28
C PRO A 69 14.11 -17.24 12.84
N LEU A 70 13.28 -18.29 13.03
CA LEU A 70 11.95 -18.14 13.61
C LEU A 70 11.99 -17.89 15.12
N SER A 71 12.99 -18.43 15.85
CA SER A 71 13.12 -18.18 17.29
C SER A 71 13.64 -16.76 17.56
N GLU A 72 14.54 -16.22 16.73
CA GLU A 72 14.97 -14.82 16.81
C GLU A 72 13.78 -13.88 16.61
N ILE A 73 12.96 -14.10 15.56
CA ILE A 73 11.75 -13.30 15.30
C ILE A 73 10.77 -13.40 16.48
N LYS A 74 10.43 -14.63 16.92
CA LYS A 74 9.50 -14.85 18.02
C LYS A 74 9.99 -14.19 19.31
N GLN A 75 11.28 -14.28 19.62
CA GLN A 75 11.85 -13.65 20.82
C GLN A 75 11.83 -12.12 20.73
N ASN A 76 12.20 -11.52 19.60
CA ASN A 76 12.16 -10.07 19.43
C ASN A 76 10.72 -9.53 19.49
N PHE A 77 9.75 -10.21 18.86
CA PHE A 77 8.34 -9.85 18.96
C PHE A 77 7.79 -10.02 20.38
N THR A 78 8.10 -11.13 21.05
CA THR A 78 7.62 -11.38 22.42
C THR A 78 8.19 -10.33 23.37
N LYS A 79 9.47 -9.97 23.24
CA LYS A 79 10.11 -8.91 24.02
C LYS A 79 9.50 -7.54 23.71
N GLY A 80 9.42 -7.14 22.44
CA GLY A 80 8.83 -5.85 22.05
C GLY A 80 7.37 -5.72 22.49
N TRP A 81 6.58 -6.78 22.35
CA TRP A 81 5.20 -6.82 22.84
C TRP A 81 5.13 -6.71 24.37
N HIS A 82 5.97 -7.48 25.08
CA HIS A 82 6.01 -7.44 26.54
C HIS A 82 6.52 -6.10 27.07
N GLU A 83 7.49 -5.49 26.39
CA GLU A 83 8.00 -4.15 26.70
C GLU A 83 6.92 -3.09 26.50
N VAL A 84 6.10 -3.20 25.45
CA VAL A 84 4.95 -2.31 25.24
C VAL A 84 3.89 -2.53 26.32
N GLN A 85 3.56 -3.77 26.66
CA GLN A 85 2.57 -4.10 27.70
C GLN A 85 3.04 -3.69 29.11
N CYS A 86 4.34 -3.85 29.41
CA CYS A 86 4.91 -3.57 30.71
C CYS A 86 5.46 -2.15 30.84
N SER A 87 5.56 -1.42 29.73
CA SER A 87 6.03 -0.03 29.67
C SER A 87 5.23 0.86 30.60
N ASN A 88 5.94 1.75 31.29
CA ASN A 88 5.34 2.83 32.06
C ASN A 88 4.38 3.67 31.23
N ALA A 89 4.56 3.78 29.90
CA ALA A 89 3.63 4.49 29.03
C ALA A 89 2.28 3.74 28.89
N TYR A 90 2.28 2.42 28.75
CA TYR A 90 1.04 1.63 28.71
C TYR A 90 0.39 1.54 30.09
N LYS A 91 1.16 1.38 31.17
CA LYS A 91 0.62 1.41 32.55
C LYS A 91 0.06 2.78 32.92
N ARG A 92 0.77 3.88 32.59
CA ARG A 92 0.28 5.26 32.77
C ARG A 92 -0.93 5.53 31.88
N THR A 93 -0.94 5.07 30.63
CA THR A 93 -2.11 5.19 29.74
C THR A 93 -3.26 4.32 30.20
N GLN A 94 -3.03 3.13 30.75
CA GLN A 94 -4.06 2.25 31.31
C GLN A 94 -4.64 2.85 32.58
N GLU A 95 -3.82 3.42 33.46
CA GLU A 95 -4.26 4.15 34.66
C GLU A 95 -5.03 5.42 34.27
N THR A 96 -4.53 6.21 33.32
CA THR A 96 -5.22 7.40 32.78
C THR A 96 -6.47 7.04 32.00
N LEU A 97 -6.49 5.95 31.22
CA LEU A 97 -7.67 5.46 30.47
C LEU A 97 -8.69 4.83 31.41
N SER A 98 -8.28 4.22 32.51
CA SER A 98 -9.21 3.71 33.53
C SER A 98 -9.81 4.86 34.34
N GLN A 99 -8.99 5.84 34.75
CA GLN A 99 -9.47 7.05 35.43
C GLN A 99 -10.35 7.91 34.50
N ALA A 100 -9.92 8.13 33.26
CA ALA A 100 -10.73 8.75 32.22
C ALA A 100 -11.94 7.88 31.87
N GLY A 101 -11.85 6.56 31.89
CA GLY A 101 -12.98 5.65 31.66
C GLY A 101 -14.06 5.80 32.72
N HIS A 102 -13.69 5.99 33.99
CA HIS A 102 -14.64 6.28 35.07
C HIS A 102 -15.22 7.70 34.98
N MET A 103 -14.41 8.72 34.66
CA MET A 103 -14.86 10.11 34.54
C MET A 103 -15.67 10.36 33.25
N THR A 104 -15.27 9.72 32.14
CA THR A 104 -15.95 9.73 30.84
C THR A 104 -17.14 8.80 30.82
N SER A 105 -17.20 7.68 31.55
CA SER A 105 -18.45 6.88 31.62
C SER A 105 -19.58 7.66 32.30
N ALA A 106 -19.26 8.44 33.34
CA ALA A 106 -20.20 9.37 33.98
C ALA A 106 -20.62 10.54 33.05
N ALA A 107 -19.68 11.11 32.28
CA ALA A 107 -19.98 12.20 31.34
C ALA A 107 -20.60 11.74 29.99
N PHE A 108 -20.22 10.57 29.47
CA PHE A 108 -20.75 9.94 28.25
C PHE A 108 -22.19 9.49 28.46
N SER A 109 -22.56 9.05 29.67
CA SER A 109 -23.96 8.83 30.01
C SER A 109 -24.79 10.13 29.96
N SER A 110 -24.19 11.27 30.34
CA SER A 110 -24.81 12.61 30.28
C SER A 110 -24.91 13.16 28.85
N MET A 111 -23.93 12.88 27.97
CA MET A 111 -24.00 13.24 26.55
C MET A 111 -24.87 12.25 25.74
N GLY A 112 -24.95 10.97 26.14
CA GLY A 112 -25.75 9.94 25.50
C GLY A 112 -27.26 10.11 25.72
N SER A 113 -27.67 10.64 26.87
CA SER A 113 -29.06 11.05 27.11
C SER A 113 -29.45 12.25 26.26
N THR A 114 -28.54 13.21 26.09
CA THR A 114 -28.76 14.41 25.25
C THR A 114 -28.88 14.04 23.77
N ILE A 115 -28.01 13.16 23.26
CA ILE A 115 -28.09 12.66 21.87
C ILE A 115 -29.35 11.79 21.67
N ARG A 116 -29.72 10.94 22.64
CA ARG A 116 -30.95 10.13 22.57
C ARG A 116 -32.19 11.01 22.54
N ASN A 117 -32.22 12.08 23.33
CA ASN A 117 -33.31 13.04 23.33
C ASN A 117 -33.36 13.81 22.00
N GLN A 118 -32.22 14.27 21.49
CA GLN A 118 -32.15 15.00 20.22
C GLN A 118 -32.51 14.11 19.01
N PHE A 119 -32.16 12.82 19.03
CA PHE A 119 -32.57 11.87 18.01
C PHE A 119 -34.08 11.55 18.08
N GLY A 120 -34.62 11.41 19.29
CA GLY A 120 -36.07 11.26 19.49
C GLY A 120 -36.87 12.47 19.01
N GLU A 121 -36.36 13.68 19.26
CA GLU A 121 -36.95 14.93 18.79
C GLU A 121 -36.86 15.06 17.27
N MET A 122 -35.72 14.68 16.67
CA MET A 122 -35.53 14.70 15.21
C MET A 122 -36.46 13.73 14.47
N ARG A 123 -36.74 12.55 15.04
CA ARG A 123 -37.70 11.58 14.46
C ARG A 123 -39.15 12.06 14.58
N ASN A 124 -39.46 12.87 15.60
CA ASN A 124 -40.76 13.51 15.74
C ASN A 124 -40.85 14.87 15.02
N SER A 125 -39.78 15.29 14.33
CA SER A 125 -39.73 16.59 13.68
C SER A 125 -40.68 16.67 12.48
N PRO A 126 -41.25 17.86 12.20
CA PRO A 126 -42.12 18.06 11.03
C PRO A 126 -41.44 17.69 9.71
N SER A 127 -40.12 17.91 9.63
CA SER A 127 -39.32 17.62 8.44
C SER A 127 -39.15 16.11 8.18
N PHE A 128 -38.96 15.29 9.21
CA PHE A 128 -38.87 13.83 9.07
C PHE A 128 -40.23 13.20 8.75
N LYS A 129 -41.31 13.68 9.39
CA LYS A 129 -42.68 13.27 9.04
C LYS A 129 -43.03 13.62 7.59
N THR A 130 -42.68 14.81 7.12
CA THR A 130 -42.90 15.20 5.72
C THR A 130 -42.16 14.31 4.73
N PHE A 131 -40.97 13.81 5.11
CA PHE A 131 -40.22 12.86 4.30
C PHE A 131 -40.84 11.46 4.32
N GLU A 132 -41.26 10.98 5.49
CA GLU A 132 -42.02 9.74 5.66
C GLU A 132 -43.29 9.76 4.81
N ASP A 133 -44.12 10.81 4.91
CA ASP A 133 -45.35 10.98 4.14
C ASP A 133 -45.10 10.99 2.62
N LYS A 134 -44.00 11.60 2.17
CA LYS A 134 -43.62 11.62 0.74
C LYS A 134 -43.19 10.23 0.24
N VAL A 135 -42.48 9.47 1.08
CA VAL A 135 -42.04 8.11 0.74
C VAL A 135 -43.21 7.14 0.79
N GLU A 136 -44.12 7.29 1.76
CA GLU A 136 -45.36 6.52 1.84
C GLU A 136 -46.25 6.77 0.63
N ASN A 137 -46.49 8.04 0.26
CA ASN A 137 -47.21 8.38 -0.98
C ASN A 137 -46.52 7.83 -2.24
N MET A 138 -45.20 7.75 -2.25
CA MET A 138 -44.44 7.20 -3.39
C MET A 138 -44.52 5.67 -3.44
N LYS A 139 -44.49 5.00 -2.29
CA LYS A 139 -44.74 3.56 -2.18
C LYS A 139 -46.16 3.23 -2.60
N ASP A 140 -47.16 3.98 -2.15
CA ASP A 140 -48.55 3.79 -2.56
C ASP A 140 -48.75 4.06 -4.04
N LYS A 141 -48.03 5.03 -4.62
CA LYS A 141 -48.07 5.28 -6.07
C LYS A 141 -47.37 4.20 -6.89
N VAL A 142 -46.38 3.50 -6.33
CA VAL A 142 -45.69 2.36 -6.97
C VAL A 142 -46.47 1.07 -6.78
N MET A 143 -47.09 0.86 -5.61
CA MET A 143 -47.83 -0.33 -5.26
C MET A 143 -49.30 -0.27 -5.72
N GLY A 144 -49.85 0.93 -5.91
CA GLY A 144 -51.18 1.20 -6.47
C GLY A 144 -51.23 1.32 -8.00
N ARG A 145 -50.12 1.06 -8.71
CA ARG A 145 -50.08 1.06 -10.19
C ARG A 145 -50.17 -0.33 -10.82
N SER A 146 -50.70 -1.31 -10.09
CA SER A 146 -51.11 -2.62 -10.62
C SER A 146 -52.57 -2.93 -10.24
N ASN A 147 -53.51 -2.26 -10.87
CA ASN A 147 -54.76 -2.92 -11.28
C ASN A 147 -55.48 -2.05 -12.30
N GLY A 148 -55.20 -2.33 -13.57
CA GLY A 148 -55.94 -1.87 -14.71
C GLY A 148 -55.89 -2.96 -15.78
N GLU A 149 -57.01 -3.69 -15.89
CA GLU A 149 -57.54 -4.31 -17.11
C GLU A 149 -56.69 -5.38 -17.82
N SER A 150 -57.10 -6.65 -17.72
CA SER A 150 -57.59 -7.44 -18.89
C SER A 150 -57.77 -8.92 -18.54
N ASP A 151 -58.98 -9.39 -18.78
CA ASP A 151 -59.36 -10.72 -19.29
C ASP A 151 -58.42 -11.91 -19.08
N HIS A 152 -58.90 -12.90 -18.33
CA HIS A 152 -59.30 -14.20 -18.88
C HIS A 152 -59.81 -15.12 -17.76
N SER A 153 -61.09 -15.49 -17.81
CA SER A 153 -61.55 -16.79 -17.30
C SER A 153 -61.50 -17.77 -18.49
N PRO A 154 -61.14 -19.06 -18.29
CA PRO A 154 -62.18 -19.99 -17.84
C PRO A 154 -61.70 -21.15 -16.95
N THR A 155 -62.72 -21.77 -16.34
CA THR A 155 -62.85 -23.20 -15.98
C THR A 155 -62.25 -23.70 -14.66
N SER A 156 -63.16 -23.78 -13.68
CA SER A 156 -63.20 -24.78 -12.62
C SER A 156 -62.98 -26.19 -13.16
N ASN A 157 -62.16 -26.99 -12.46
CA ASN A 157 -62.31 -28.44 -12.36
C ASN A 157 -61.44 -28.94 -11.21
N ASN A 158 -62.07 -29.22 -10.06
CA ASN A 158 -61.59 -30.30 -9.22
C ASN A 158 -62.78 -31.03 -8.58
N THR A 159 -63.03 -32.21 -9.14
CA THR A 159 -63.95 -33.27 -8.73
C THR A 159 -63.19 -34.25 -7.81
N PRO A 160 -63.82 -35.31 -7.27
CA PRO A 160 -64.67 -35.39 -6.09
C PRO A 160 -64.01 -36.15 -4.92
N PHE A 161 -64.58 -36.05 -3.70
CA PHE A 161 -65.12 -37.16 -2.90
C PHE A 161 -65.98 -36.56 -1.78
#